data_AF-A0A9Q3E5P3-F1
#
_entry.id   AF-A0A9Q3E5P3-F1
#
_cell.length_a   1.000
_cell.length_b   1.000
_cell.length_c   1.000
_cell.angle_alpha   90.00
_cell.angle_beta   90.00
_cell.angle_gamma   90.00
#
_symmetry.space_group_name_H-M   'P 1'
#
loop_
_entity.id
_entity.type
_entity.pdbx_description
1 polymer ?
#
loop_
_entity_poly.entity_id
_entity_poly.type
_entity_poly.pdbx_seq_one_letter_code
_entity_poly.pdbx_strand_id
1 'polypeptide(L)'
;MVTINNVFKPLIDELLEPNNGVSIITPNYPHGQYVVVKLIGLIGDIIATHKAGGFMSHSAKYFCSWCELKDIKRNHLKLGKPCKQSAALSALGRWKEADSTTAQQYLAQYSGIRLSEINCLPYWDPVKKNFLGVLHS
;
A
#
# COMPACT_ATOMS: atom_id res chain seq x y z
N MET A 1 -7.07 -0.76 13.58
CA MET A 1 -8.14 -0.80 12.55
C MET A 1 -7.92 -2.06 11.73
N VAL A 2 -8.57 -3.15 12.14
CA VAL A 2 -8.19 -4.53 11.78
C VAL A 2 -9.04 -5.09 10.62
N THR A 3 -10.17 -4.44 10.31
CA THR A 3 -11.21 -5.04 9.47
C THR A 3 -10.82 -5.21 7.99
N ILE A 4 -10.16 -4.23 7.36
CA ILE A 4 -9.83 -4.33 5.92
C ILE A 4 -8.64 -5.24 5.64
N ASN A 5 -7.65 -5.26 6.54
CA ASN A 5 -6.52 -6.19 6.41
C ASN A 5 -6.99 -7.64 6.55
N ASN A 6 -7.93 -7.94 7.46
CA ASN A 6 -8.50 -9.28 7.56
C ASN A 6 -9.21 -9.72 6.28
N VAL A 7 -9.84 -8.79 5.55
CA VAL A 7 -10.49 -9.09 4.26
C VAL A 7 -9.45 -9.29 3.16
N PHE A 8 -8.38 -8.51 3.15
CA PHE A 8 -7.34 -8.60 2.12
C PHE A 8 -6.41 -9.78 2.29
N LYS A 9 -6.19 -10.22 3.53
CA LYS A 9 -5.23 -11.27 3.85
C LYS A 9 -5.36 -12.52 2.97
N PRO A 10 -6.53 -13.18 2.84
CA PRO A 10 -6.65 -14.37 2.00
C PRO A 10 -6.31 -14.07 0.53
N LEU A 11 -6.78 -12.94 0.00
CA LEU A 11 -6.49 -12.53 -1.37
C LEU A 11 -5.00 -12.29 -1.61
N ILE A 12 -4.32 -11.62 -0.67
CA ILE A 12 -2.88 -11.37 -0.79
C ILE A 12 -2.09 -12.67 -0.67
N ASP A 13 -2.46 -13.55 0.27
CA ASP A 13 -1.82 -14.85 0.46
C ASP A 13 -1.95 -15.71 -0.83
N GLU A 14 -3.12 -15.71 -1.49
CA GLU A 14 -3.34 -16.38 -2.79
C GLU A 14 -2.50 -15.78 -3.93
N LEU A 15 -2.17 -14.48 -3.88
CA LEU A 15 -1.36 -13.81 -4.90
C LEU A 15 0.16 -14.03 -4.72
N LEU A 16 0.60 -14.63 -3.62
CA LEU A 16 2.02 -14.94 -3.39
C LEU A 16 2.51 -16.11 -4.25
N GLU A 17 1.69 -17.14 -4.43
CA GLU A 17 2.03 -18.32 -5.24
C GLU A 17 2.21 -17.97 -6.73
N PRO A 18 1.24 -17.36 -7.43
CA PRO A 18 1.37 -17.06 -8.86
C PRO A 18 2.35 -15.91 -9.15
N ASN A 19 2.91 -15.25 -8.13
CA ASN A 19 4.00 -14.28 -8.33
C ASN A 19 5.25 -14.92 -8.94
N ASN A 20 5.56 -16.16 -8.54
CA ASN A 20 6.64 -16.96 -9.10
C ASN A 20 6.19 -17.83 -10.29
N GLY A 21 4.94 -17.62 -10.71
CA GLY A 21 4.25 -18.33 -11.78
C GLY A 21 3.73 -19.71 -11.39
N VAL A 22 2.62 -20.07 -12.01
CA VAL A 22 1.90 -21.34 -11.81
C VAL A 22 1.60 -21.95 -13.18
N SER A 23 1.70 -23.28 -13.28
CA SER A 23 1.28 -24.00 -14.48
C SER A 23 -0.20 -24.35 -14.36
N ILE A 24 -1.02 -23.83 -15.27
CA ILE A 24 -2.47 -24.06 -15.30
C ILE A 24 -2.79 -24.94 -16.50
N ILE A 25 -3.37 -26.11 -16.25
CA ILE A 25 -3.87 -27.00 -17.30
C ILE A 25 -5.27 -26.56 -17.69
N THR A 26 -5.50 -26.37 -18.98
CA THR A 26 -6.82 -26.06 -19.52
C THR A 26 -7.10 -26.94 -20.74
N PRO A 27 -8.36 -27.10 -21.20
CA PRO A 27 -8.66 -27.91 -22.37
C PRO A 27 -7.88 -27.51 -23.64
N ASN A 28 -7.60 -26.21 -23.81
CA ASN A 28 -6.83 -25.69 -24.95
C ASN A 28 -5.30 -25.80 -24.76
N TYR A 29 -4.84 -26.04 -23.52
CA TYR A 29 -3.43 -26.18 -23.16
C TYR A 29 -3.23 -27.44 -22.29
N PRO A 30 -3.31 -28.65 -22.88
CA PRO A 30 -3.26 -29.92 -22.14
C PRO A 30 -1.89 -30.19 -21.49
N HIS A 31 -0.82 -29.56 -21.98
CA HIS A 31 0.51 -29.61 -21.37
C HIS A 31 0.75 -28.53 -20.30
N GLY A 32 -0.29 -27.75 -19.96
CA GLY A 32 -0.20 -26.62 -19.06
C GLY A 32 0.24 -25.33 -19.76
N GLN A 33 -0.23 -24.21 -19.23
CA GLN A 33 0.24 -22.87 -19.57
C GLN A 33 0.84 -22.23 -18.32
N TYR A 34 2.08 -21.76 -18.42
CA TYR A 34 2.72 -21.03 -17.34
C TYR A 34 2.19 -19.61 -17.28
N VAL A 35 1.59 -19.24 -16.14
CA VAL A 35 0.94 -17.94 -15.92
C VAL A 35 1.53 -17.28 -14.69
N VAL A 36 1.80 -15.98 -14.80
CA VAL A 36 2.23 -15.14 -13.68
C VAL A 36 1.13 -14.10 -13.42
N VAL A 37 0.64 -14.03 -12.19
CA VAL A 37 -0.39 -13.07 -11.77
C VAL A 37 0.23 -12.02 -10.86
N LYS A 38 0.00 -10.75 -11.16
CA LYS A 38 0.49 -9.63 -10.34
C LYS A 38 -0.59 -8.57 -10.15
N LEU A 39 -0.71 -8.09 -8.91
CA LEU A 39 -1.52 -6.92 -8.60
C LEU A 39 -0.79 -5.66 -9.07
N ILE A 40 -1.39 -4.94 -10.02
CA ILE A 40 -0.75 -3.80 -10.69
C ILE A 40 -0.99 -2.46 -9.99
N GLY A 41 -2.11 -2.32 -9.28
CA GLY A 41 -2.38 -1.12 -8.51
C GLY A 41 -3.71 -1.10 -7.78
N LEU A 42 -3.85 -0.10 -6.93
CA LEU A 42 -4.99 0.17 -6.08
C LEU A 42 -5.73 1.40 -6.64
N ILE A 43 -7.00 1.19 -6.99
CA ILE A 43 -7.89 2.22 -7.55
C ILE A 43 -9.11 2.30 -6.66
N GLY A 44 -9.49 3.51 -6.29
CA GLY A 44 -10.68 3.82 -5.50
C GLY A 44 -10.67 5.28 -5.10
N ASP A 45 -11.68 5.71 -4.36
CA ASP A 45 -11.63 7.03 -3.76
C ASP A 45 -10.44 7.13 -2.76
N ILE A 46 -10.08 8.36 -2.41
CA ILE A 46 -8.90 8.65 -1.59
C ILE A 46 -9.00 7.99 -0.20
N ILE A 47 -10.20 7.93 0.38
CA ILE A 47 -10.40 7.33 1.70
C ILE A 47 -10.20 5.81 1.61
N ALA A 48 -10.77 5.17 0.59
CA ALA A 48 -10.64 3.75 0.35
C ALA A 48 -9.18 3.38 0.07
N THR A 49 -8.52 4.10 -0.85
CA THR A 49 -7.12 3.83 -1.22
C THR A 49 -6.16 4.07 -0.07
N HIS A 50 -6.40 5.07 0.80
CA HIS A 50 -5.56 5.26 1.98
C HIS A 50 -5.76 4.15 3.00
N LYS A 51 -7.01 3.71 3.23
CA LYS A 51 -7.28 2.58 4.13
C LYS A 51 -6.62 1.30 3.63
N ALA A 52 -6.81 0.99 2.35
CA ALA A 52 -6.32 -0.22 1.68
C ALA A 52 -4.80 -0.21 1.42
N GLY A 53 -4.19 0.95 1.19
CA GLY A 53 -2.75 1.10 0.97
C GLY A 53 -1.95 1.30 2.26
N GLY A 54 -2.62 1.49 3.40
CA GLY A 54 -1.97 1.75 4.67
C GLY A 54 -1.55 3.22 4.88
N PHE A 55 -2.08 4.17 4.12
CA PHE A 55 -1.85 5.59 4.35
C PHE A 55 -2.76 6.15 5.46
N MET A 56 -2.35 7.27 6.04
CA MET A 56 -3.16 7.99 7.03
C MET A 56 -4.31 8.78 6.38
N SER A 57 -5.27 9.24 7.19
CA SER A 57 -6.43 9.97 6.66
C SER A 57 -6.04 11.27 5.96
N HIS A 58 -6.96 11.81 5.16
CA HIS A 58 -6.82 13.12 4.54
C HIS A 58 -6.64 14.28 5.54
N SER A 59 -6.90 14.04 6.82
CA SER A 59 -6.74 14.99 7.93
C SER A 59 -5.44 14.79 8.72
N ALA A 60 -4.57 13.86 8.30
CA ALA A 60 -3.32 13.57 8.99
C ALA A 60 -2.22 14.55 8.58
N LYS A 61 -1.17 14.64 9.41
CA LYS A 61 0.03 15.44 9.12
C LYS A 61 0.59 15.16 7.72
N TYR A 62 0.70 13.89 7.35
CA TYR A 62 0.99 13.45 5.98
C TYR A 62 -0.29 12.91 5.39
N PHE A 63 -0.97 13.76 4.63
CA PHE A 63 -2.26 13.44 4.04
C PHE A 63 -2.12 12.84 2.65
N CYS A 64 -1.08 13.16 1.88
CA CYS A 64 -0.91 12.69 0.51
C CYS A 64 -0.10 11.38 0.47
N SER A 65 -0.55 10.39 -0.30
CA SER A 65 0.21 9.15 -0.47
C SER A 65 1.37 9.28 -1.47
N TRP A 66 1.31 10.31 -2.32
CA TRP A 66 2.28 10.54 -3.40
C TRP A 66 3.42 11.49 -3.01
N CYS A 67 3.19 12.44 -2.10
CA CYS A 67 4.21 13.43 -1.72
C CYS A 67 4.30 13.68 -0.22
N GLU A 68 5.43 14.23 0.20
CA GLU A 68 5.78 14.46 1.61
C GLU A 68 5.22 15.80 2.16
N LEU A 69 4.18 16.39 1.53
CA LEU A 69 3.61 17.65 2.00
C LEU A 69 2.90 17.46 3.35
N LYS A 70 3.16 18.40 4.27
CA LYS A 70 2.54 18.41 5.61
C LYS A 70 1.29 19.27 5.64
N ASP A 71 0.32 18.90 6.48
CA ASP A 71 -0.97 19.58 6.64
C ASP A 71 -0.86 21.10 6.91
N ILE A 72 0.20 21.55 7.58
CA ILE A 72 0.50 22.99 7.80
C ILE A 72 0.58 23.78 6.48
N LYS A 73 0.90 23.10 5.37
CA LYS A 73 0.99 23.69 4.02
C LYS A 73 -0.15 23.25 3.10
N ARG A 74 -1.20 22.61 3.63
CA ARG A 74 -2.33 22.07 2.85
C ARG A 74 -3.01 23.13 1.98
N ASN A 75 -3.16 24.34 2.50
CA ASN A 75 -3.79 25.46 1.80
C ASN A 75 -3.07 25.89 0.51
N HIS A 76 -1.81 25.46 0.31
CA HIS A 76 -1.05 25.81 -0.87
C HIS A 76 -1.23 24.82 -2.02
N LEU A 77 -1.91 23.68 -1.83
CA LEU A 77 -2.25 22.60 -2.79
C LEU A 77 -1.19 22.16 -3.81
N LYS A 78 0.02 22.71 -3.78
CA LYS A 78 1.14 22.37 -4.65
C LYS A 78 1.68 21.00 -4.27
N LEU A 79 2.02 20.23 -5.29
CA LEU A 79 2.73 18.97 -5.12
C LEU A 79 4.01 19.20 -4.31
N GLY A 80 4.13 18.46 -3.22
CA GLY A 80 5.37 18.38 -2.46
C GLY A 80 6.42 17.52 -3.16
N LYS A 81 7.51 17.27 -2.46
CA LYS A 81 8.52 16.30 -2.91
C LYS A 81 7.88 14.91 -3.01
N PRO A 82 8.04 14.17 -4.11
CA PRO A 82 7.52 12.81 -4.24
C PRO A 82 8.07 11.90 -3.14
N CYS A 83 7.19 11.05 -2.59
CA CYS A 83 7.57 10.02 -1.63
C CYS A 83 8.57 9.05 -2.27
N LYS A 84 9.60 8.65 -1.52
CA LYS A 84 10.54 7.62 -1.96
C LYS A 84 10.07 6.25 -1.51
N GLN A 85 10.11 5.26 -2.41
CA GLN A 85 9.81 3.86 -2.09
C GLN A 85 10.65 3.36 -0.91
N SER A 86 11.96 3.64 -0.90
CA SER A 86 12.85 3.22 0.20
C SER A 86 12.47 3.82 1.55
N ALA A 87 12.02 5.08 1.58
CA ALA A 87 11.55 5.73 2.79
C ALA A 87 10.24 5.09 3.29
N ALA A 88 9.31 4.79 2.38
CA ALA A 88 8.07 4.09 2.70
C ALA A 88 8.33 2.68 3.25
N LEU A 89 9.20 1.89 2.60
CA LEU A 89 9.57 0.54 3.06
C LEU A 89 10.28 0.57 4.42
N SER A 90 11.17 1.53 4.65
CA SER A 90 11.82 1.70 5.96
C SER A 90 10.80 2.03 7.07
N ALA A 91 9.83 2.92 6.79
CA ALA A 91 8.77 3.25 7.73
C ALA A 91 7.87 2.04 8.04
N LEU A 92 7.53 1.26 7.01
CA LEU A 92 6.75 0.02 7.15
C LEU A 92 7.48 -1.04 7.99
N GLY A 93 8.79 -1.22 7.76
CA GLY A 93 9.63 -2.11 8.57
C GLY A 93 9.59 -1.74 10.05
N ARG A 94 9.85 -0.47 10.37
CA ARG A 94 9.79 0.05 11.74
C ARG A 94 8.40 -0.12 12.37
N TRP A 95 7.34 0.08 11.59
CA TRP A 95 5.97 -0.12 12.07
C TRP A 95 5.70 -1.60 12.39
N LYS A 96 6.18 -2.51 11.54
CA LYS A 96 6.02 -3.96 11.71
C LYS A 96 6.78 -4.48 12.93
N GLU A 97 7.98 -3.95 13.18
CA GLU A 97 8.85 -4.32 14.30
C GLU A 97 8.44 -3.69 15.64
N ALA A 98 7.46 -2.80 15.66
CA ALA A 98 7.06 -2.12 16.89
C ALA A 98 6.36 -3.07 17.89
N ASP A 99 6.83 -3.06 19.14
CA ASP A 99 6.40 -3.99 20.20
C ASP A 99 4.98 -3.75 20.74
N SER A 100 4.32 -2.67 20.33
CA SER A 100 3.00 -2.32 20.83
C SER A 100 2.14 -1.57 19.82
N THR A 101 0.83 -1.70 19.97
CA THR A 101 -0.16 -0.92 19.20
C THR A 101 0.04 0.58 19.38
N THR A 102 0.47 1.03 20.56
CA THR A 102 0.76 2.45 20.82
C THR A 102 1.97 2.92 20.01
N ALA A 103 3.05 2.13 19.99
CA ALA A 103 4.23 2.44 19.17
C ALA A 103 3.90 2.43 17.66
N GLN A 104 3.09 1.47 17.21
CA GLN A 104 2.57 1.42 15.84
C GLN A 104 1.75 2.66 15.49
N GLN A 105 0.85 3.11 16.37
CA GLN A 105 0.06 4.32 16.17
C GLN A 105 0.95 5.57 16.07
N TYR A 106 1.93 5.70 16.97
CA TYR A 106 2.90 6.79 16.93
C TYR A 106 3.69 6.79 15.62
N LEU A 107 4.22 5.65 15.19
CA LEU A 107 4.97 5.53 13.95
C LEU A 107 4.11 5.85 12.72
N ALA A 108 2.84 5.45 12.73
CA ALA A 108 1.90 5.76 11.65
C ALA A 108 1.62 7.27 11.55
N GLN A 109 1.44 7.96 12.68
CA GLN A 109 1.29 9.41 12.72
C GLN A 109 2.59 10.14 12.33
N TYR A 110 3.74 9.60 12.74
CA TYR A 110 5.06 10.16 12.48
C TYR A 110 5.45 10.07 11.00
N SER A 111 5.16 8.94 10.35
CA SER A 111 5.58 8.65 8.97
C SER A 111 4.48 8.84 7.93
N GLY A 112 3.20 8.85 8.32
CA GLY A 112 2.08 8.91 7.39
C GLY A 112 1.65 7.56 6.83
N ILE A 113 2.30 6.46 7.22
CA ILE A 113 2.03 5.12 6.70
C ILE A 113 2.02 4.08 7.82
N ARG A 114 1.19 3.05 7.67
CA ARG A 114 1.11 1.84 8.49
C ARG A 114 1.09 0.62 7.57
N LEU A 115 1.41 -0.55 8.12
CA LEU A 115 1.33 -1.79 7.35
C LEU A 115 -0.12 -2.10 6.94
N SER A 116 -0.25 -2.61 5.73
CA SER A 116 -1.46 -3.19 5.17
C SER A 116 -1.06 -4.45 4.42
N GLU A 117 -1.97 -5.43 4.31
CA GLU A 117 -1.66 -6.73 3.69
C GLU A 117 -1.06 -6.58 2.29
N ILE A 118 -1.52 -5.58 1.51
CA ILE A 118 -0.99 -5.35 0.16
C ILE A 118 0.53 -5.07 0.13
N ASN A 119 1.09 -4.55 1.22
CA ASN A 119 2.52 -4.29 1.37
C ASN A 119 3.34 -5.57 1.62
N CYS A 120 2.69 -6.73 1.84
CA CYS A 120 3.34 -8.04 1.94
C CYS A 120 3.70 -8.63 0.58
N LEU A 121 3.16 -8.10 -0.52
CA LEU A 121 3.52 -8.52 -1.88
C LEU A 121 4.96 -8.08 -2.23
N PRO A 122 5.87 -9.00 -2.63
CA PRO A 122 7.29 -8.67 -2.84
C PRO A 122 7.57 -7.61 -3.91
N TYR A 123 6.66 -7.48 -4.87
CA TYR A 123 6.76 -6.56 -5.99
C TYR A 123 5.99 -5.25 -5.77
N TRP A 124 5.37 -5.06 -4.61
CA TRP A 124 4.51 -3.90 -4.37
C TRP A 124 5.33 -2.64 -4.07
N ASP A 125 4.98 -1.55 -4.75
CA ASP A 125 5.51 -0.21 -4.46
C ASP A 125 4.35 0.62 -3.89
N PRO A 126 4.35 0.91 -2.58
CA PRO A 126 3.24 1.61 -1.93
C PRO A 126 3.02 3.03 -2.49
N VAL A 127 4.06 3.65 -3.07
CA VAL A 127 3.97 5.00 -3.61
C VAL A 127 3.46 4.99 -5.05
N LYS A 128 4.02 4.11 -5.90
CA LYS A 128 3.71 4.13 -7.34
C LYS A 128 2.43 3.37 -7.71
N LYS A 129 2.00 2.40 -6.90
CA LYS A 129 0.85 1.53 -7.21
C LYS A 129 -0.45 1.99 -6.56
N ASN A 130 -0.49 3.22 -6.05
CA ASN A 130 -1.70 3.85 -5.54
C ASN A 130 -2.14 4.97 -6.51
N PHE A 131 -3.02 4.66 -7.46
CA PHE A 131 -3.24 5.49 -8.64
C PHE A 131 -4.09 6.74 -8.41
N LEU A 132 -4.91 6.79 -7.34
CA LEU A 132 -5.80 7.91 -7.03
C LEU A 132 -5.45 8.63 -5.73
N GLY A 133 -4.21 8.49 -5.24
CA GLY A 133 -3.79 9.03 -3.96
C GLY A 133 -3.27 10.48 -3.95
N VAL A 134 -3.39 11.20 -5.07
CA VAL A 134 -2.94 12.59 -5.19
C VAL A 134 -4.04 13.53 -4.67
N LEU A 135 -3.78 14.16 -3.52
CA LEU A 135 -4.69 15.12 -2.86
C LEU A 135 -4.42 16.59 -3.25
N HIS A 136 -3.72 16.80 -4.37
CA HIS A 136 -3.32 18.11 -4.86
C HIS A 136 -4.12 18.39 -6.13
N SER A 137 -5.00 19.40 -6.09
CA SER A 137 -5.78 19.89 -7.23
C SER A 137 -5.33 21.30 -7.58
#